data_AF-I3XWJ5-F1
#
_entry.id   AF-I3XWJ5-F1
#
_cell.length_a   1.000
_cell.length_b   1.000
_cell.length_c   1.000
_cell.angle_alpha   90.00
_cell.angle_beta   90.00
_cell.angle_gamma   90.00
#
_symmetry.space_group_name_H-M   'P 1'
#
loop_
_entity.id
_entity.type
_entity.pdbx_description
1 polymer ?
#
loop_
_entity_poly.entity_id
_entity_poly.type
_entity_poly.pdbx_seq_one_letter_code
_entity_poly.pdbx_strand_id
1 'polypeptide(L)'
;MKIILFLVMFVFATSPINAYAGVDFEWRLSLNNRYHADPYGYRYALSDRFRIKESNVVFVLDSVGEPSDAYLIFRFSELCGKSYEHVLRVYRKNPHAPWREIALLLGIDVKSNAYISLGHQHDLRDEYRNDRRRYERYEDRGVIIKREEIYIPQTYQEQQRRYPEHRHDRYLNEDDRYEERRGR
;
A
#
# COMPACT_ATOMS: atom_id res chain seq x y z
N MET A 1 13.76 34.55 -42.00
CA MET A 1 13.55 33.14 -41.57
C MET A 1 14.05 32.83 -40.15
N LYS A 2 15.07 33.54 -39.61
CA LYS A 2 15.59 33.33 -38.24
C LYS A 2 14.61 33.70 -37.11
N ILE A 3 13.77 34.72 -37.31
CA ILE A 3 12.79 35.20 -36.30
C ILE A 3 11.65 34.19 -36.09
N ILE A 4 11.19 33.53 -37.15
CA ILE A 4 10.13 32.51 -37.06
C ILE A 4 10.63 31.29 -36.28
N LEU A 5 11.91 30.92 -36.46
CA LEU A 5 12.54 29.81 -35.72
C LEU A 5 12.60 30.10 -34.21
N PHE A 6 12.89 31.34 -33.82
CA PHE A 6 12.91 31.75 -32.41
C PHE A 6 11.50 31.79 -31.79
N LEU A 7 10.49 32.19 -32.56
CA LEU A 7 9.10 32.26 -32.10
C LEU A 7 8.49 30.88 -31.88
N VAL A 8 8.83 29.90 -32.73
CA VAL A 8 8.41 28.49 -32.57
C VAL A 8 9.11 27.84 -31.37
N MET A 9 10.38 28.16 -31.10
CA MET A 9 11.09 27.65 -29.91
C MET A 9 10.55 28.22 -28.60
N PHE A 10 10.08 29.47 -28.59
CA PHE A 10 9.54 30.11 -27.40
C PHE A 10 8.16 29.57 -27.00
N VAL A 11 7.34 29.17 -27.97
CA VAL A 11 6.00 28.56 -27.71
C VAL A 11 6.11 27.17 -27.07
N PHE A 12 7.21 26.44 -27.31
CA PHE A 12 7.48 25.18 -26.58
C PHE A 12 8.00 25.39 -25.15
N ALA A 13 8.58 26.56 -24.85
CA ALA A 13 9.13 26.86 -23.52
C ALA A 13 8.08 27.38 -22.52
N THR A 14 6.90 27.80 -22.99
CA THR A 14 5.81 28.32 -22.14
C THR A 14 4.66 27.34 -21.96
N SER A 15 4.78 26.11 -22.48
CA SER A 15 3.83 25.07 -22.10
C SER A 15 4.03 24.79 -20.60
N PRO A 16 3.04 25.06 -19.73
CA PRO A 16 3.11 24.55 -18.38
C PRO A 16 3.17 23.05 -18.53
N ILE A 17 4.35 22.47 -18.31
CA ILE A 17 4.46 21.07 -17.94
C ILE A 17 3.51 20.98 -16.76
N ASN A 18 2.34 20.38 -16.97
CA ASN A 18 1.42 20.03 -15.90
C ASN A 18 2.18 19.00 -15.05
N ALA A 19 3.06 19.50 -14.18
CA ALA A 19 3.85 18.77 -13.21
C ALA A 19 2.97 18.25 -12.05
N TYR A 20 1.70 17.95 -12.36
CA TYR A 20 0.81 17.13 -11.54
C TYR A 20 0.70 15.71 -12.10
N ALA A 21 1.44 15.38 -13.16
CA ALA A 21 1.76 14.00 -13.51
C ALA A 21 2.97 13.59 -12.68
N GLY A 22 2.75 13.04 -11.48
CA GLY A 22 3.89 12.68 -10.63
C GLY A 22 3.55 11.67 -9.56
N VAL A 23 2.81 12.06 -8.53
CA VAL A 23 2.45 11.15 -7.45
C VAL A 23 1.12 11.61 -6.86
N ASP A 24 0.01 11.01 -7.28
CA ASP A 24 -1.32 11.37 -6.73
C ASP A 24 -1.39 11.21 -5.20
N PHE A 25 -0.49 10.38 -4.63
CA PHE A 25 -0.41 10.09 -3.20
C PHE A 25 1.02 9.69 -2.79
N GLU A 26 1.84 10.63 -2.29
CA GLU A 26 3.26 10.39 -1.96
C GLU A 26 3.47 9.27 -0.93
N TRP A 27 2.54 9.13 0.00
CA TRP A 27 2.56 8.09 1.03
C TRP A 27 2.37 6.67 0.49
N ARG A 28 2.05 6.47 -0.79
CA ARG A 28 1.95 5.12 -1.38
C ARG A 28 3.23 4.31 -1.23
N LEU A 29 4.37 4.97 -1.38
CA LEU A 29 5.68 4.32 -1.25
C LEU A 29 5.87 3.73 0.15
N SER A 30 5.42 4.43 1.21
CA SER A 30 5.51 3.90 2.57
C SER A 30 4.63 2.67 2.76
N LEU A 31 3.42 2.65 2.18
CA LEU A 31 2.54 1.49 2.23
C LEU A 31 3.09 0.29 1.44
N ASN A 32 3.67 0.53 0.26
CA ASN A 32 4.35 -0.52 -0.50
C ASN A 32 5.51 -1.11 0.31
N ASN A 33 6.38 -0.27 0.87
CA ASN A 33 7.49 -0.70 1.73
C ASN A 33 7.01 -1.49 2.95
N ARG A 34 5.90 -1.07 3.56
CA ARG A 34 5.30 -1.75 4.70
C ARG A 34 4.77 -3.14 4.33
N TYR A 35 4.10 -3.28 3.19
CA TYR A 35 3.70 -4.60 2.68
C TYR A 35 4.91 -5.50 2.47
N HIS A 36 5.99 -4.97 1.90
CA HIS A 36 7.21 -5.71 1.68
C HIS A 36 7.91 -6.12 2.98
N ALA A 37 7.91 -5.27 4.00
CA ALA A 37 8.46 -5.58 5.32
C ALA A 37 7.63 -6.62 6.10
N ASP A 38 6.30 -6.52 6.07
CA ASP A 38 5.37 -7.43 6.77
C ASP A 38 4.05 -7.59 5.97
N PRO A 39 4.00 -8.53 4.99
CA PRO A 39 2.82 -8.72 4.16
C PRO A 39 1.57 -9.11 4.97
N TYR A 40 1.76 -9.89 6.03
CA TYR A 40 0.70 -10.35 6.92
C TYR A 40 0.13 -9.20 7.74
N GLY A 41 0.99 -8.39 8.34
CA GLY A 41 0.58 -7.20 9.07
C GLY A 41 -0.13 -6.18 8.20
N TYR A 42 0.30 -6.04 6.95
CA TYR A 42 -0.37 -5.17 5.98
C TYR A 42 -1.76 -5.69 5.61
N ARG A 43 -1.90 -6.98 5.30
CA ARG A 43 -3.20 -7.63 5.01
C ARG A 43 -4.17 -7.48 6.18
N TYR A 44 -3.68 -7.74 7.39
CA TYR A 44 -4.48 -7.59 8.60
C TYR A 44 -4.93 -6.15 8.82
N ALA A 45 -4.02 -5.18 8.66
CA ALA A 45 -4.35 -3.77 8.81
C ALA A 45 -5.42 -3.32 7.81
N LEU A 46 -5.37 -3.79 6.56
CA LEU A 46 -6.42 -3.52 5.58
C LEU A 46 -7.76 -4.15 5.99
N SER A 47 -7.73 -5.43 6.38
CA SER A 47 -8.92 -6.16 6.81
C SER A 47 -9.61 -5.49 8.00
N ASP A 48 -8.84 -5.11 9.01
CA ASP A 48 -9.36 -4.45 10.20
C ASP A 48 -9.86 -3.02 9.90
N ARG A 49 -9.05 -2.20 9.20
CA ARG A 49 -9.39 -0.80 8.90
C ARG A 49 -10.69 -0.69 8.11
N PHE A 50 -10.83 -1.50 7.07
CA PHE A 50 -11.96 -1.42 6.14
C PHE A 50 -13.10 -2.38 6.50
N ARG A 51 -12.95 -3.19 7.56
CA ARG A 51 -13.90 -4.25 7.94
C ARG A 51 -14.18 -5.22 6.78
N ILE A 52 -13.16 -5.49 5.97
CA ILE A 52 -13.23 -6.42 4.83
C ILE A 52 -12.68 -7.77 5.26
N LYS A 53 -13.34 -8.86 4.86
CA LYS A 53 -12.84 -10.22 5.10
C LYS A 53 -11.45 -10.38 4.49
N GLU A 54 -10.53 -11.00 5.23
CA GLU A 54 -9.14 -11.18 4.80
C GLU A 54 -9.02 -11.85 3.42
N SER A 55 -9.87 -12.84 3.10
CA SER A 55 -9.91 -13.48 1.78
C SER A 55 -10.15 -12.47 0.64
N ASN A 56 -10.98 -11.46 0.88
CA ASN A 56 -11.28 -10.42 -0.11
C ASN A 56 -10.12 -9.41 -0.20
N VAL A 57 -9.43 -9.14 0.91
CA VAL A 57 -8.20 -8.33 0.91
C VAL A 57 -7.13 -9.00 0.06
N VAL A 58 -6.90 -10.30 0.26
CA VAL A 58 -5.94 -11.09 -0.55
C VAL A 58 -6.33 -11.04 -2.02
N PHE A 59 -7.60 -11.28 -2.35
CA PHE A 59 -8.08 -11.16 -3.73
C PHE A 59 -7.80 -9.79 -4.35
N VAL A 60 -8.03 -8.70 -3.63
CA VAL A 60 -7.74 -7.34 -4.15
C VAL A 60 -6.23 -7.12 -4.31
N LEU A 61 -5.40 -7.57 -3.36
CA LEU A 61 -3.94 -7.47 -3.46
C LEU A 61 -3.39 -8.23 -4.67
N ASP A 62 -3.91 -9.41 -4.96
CA ASP A 62 -3.53 -10.20 -6.15
C ASP A 62 -4.03 -9.59 -7.47
N SER A 63 -4.91 -8.59 -7.38
CA SER A 63 -5.61 -7.97 -8.50
C SER A 63 -5.02 -6.62 -8.93
N VAL A 64 -4.03 -6.10 -8.21
CA VAL A 64 -3.48 -4.76 -8.39
C VAL A 64 -1.98 -4.79 -8.69
N GLY A 65 -1.47 -3.71 -9.30
CA GLY A 65 -0.06 -3.57 -9.63
C GLY A 65 0.84 -3.33 -8.42
N GLU A 66 0.36 -2.53 -7.45
CA GLU A 66 1.10 -2.24 -6.22
C GLU A 66 0.25 -2.45 -4.96
N PRO A 67 0.82 -2.88 -3.82
CA PRO A 67 0.06 -3.09 -2.58
C PRO A 67 -0.75 -1.85 -2.12
N SER A 68 -0.19 -0.65 -2.29
CA SER A 68 -0.88 0.62 -1.99
C SER A 68 -2.12 0.88 -2.85
N ASP A 69 -2.22 0.28 -4.05
CA ASP A 69 -3.43 0.35 -4.88
C ASP A 69 -4.61 -0.34 -4.19
N ALA A 70 -4.38 -1.43 -3.46
CA ALA A 70 -5.43 -2.12 -2.71
C ALA A 70 -6.03 -1.21 -1.63
N TYR A 71 -5.18 -0.46 -0.93
CA TYR A 71 -5.64 0.57 0.01
C TYR A 71 -6.50 1.64 -0.70
N LEU A 72 -6.06 2.14 -1.86
CA LEU A 72 -6.82 3.15 -2.62
C LEU A 72 -8.15 2.61 -3.13
N ILE A 73 -8.21 1.35 -3.55
CA ILE A 73 -9.47 0.70 -3.94
C ILE A 73 -10.48 0.74 -2.79
N PHE A 74 -10.05 0.38 -1.58
CA PHE A 74 -10.93 0.43 -0.41
C PHE A 74 -11.28 1.86 0.00
N ARG A 75 -10.30 2.79 0.04
CA ARG A 75 -10.58 4.20 0.36
C ARG A 75 -11.52 4.87 -0.62
N PHE A 76 -11.34 4.64 -1.91
CA PHE A 76 -12.20 5.22 -2.93
C PHE A 76 -13.60 4.62 -2.85
N SER A 77 -13.74 3.36 -2.41
CA SER A 77 -15.05 2.73 -2.16
C SER A 77 -15.84 3.49 -1.09
N GLU A 78 -15.17 3.89 0.00
CA GLU A 78 -15.78 4.72 1.05
C GLU A 78 -16.09 6.13 0.55
N LEU A 79 -15.18 6.76 -0.20
CA LEU A 79 -15.37 8.13 -0.72
C LEU A 79 -16.51 8.23 -1.73
N CYS A 80 -16.68 7.22 -2.61
CA CYS A 80 -17.73 7.23 -3.62
C CYS A 80 -19.03 6.52 -3.17
N GLY A 81 -19.03 5.87 -2.00
CA GLY A 81 -20.17 5.12 -1.48
C GLY A 81 -20.55 3.88 -2.30
N LYS A 82 -19.63 3.33 -3.10
CA LYS A 82 -19.83 2.13 -3.93
C LYS A 82 -18.97 0.99 -3.42
N SER A 83 -19.27 -0.24 -3.83
CA SER A 83 -18.50 -1.41 -3.39
C SER A 83 -17.06 -1.38 -3.91
N TYR A 84 -16.12 -2.00 -3.18
CA TYR A 84 -14.72 -2.08 -3.61
C TYR A 84 -14.57 -2.86 -4.93
N GLU A 85 -15.48 -3.80 -5.23
CA GLU A 85 -15.51 -4.50 -6.52
C GLU A 85 -15.88 -3.55 -7.67
N HIS A 86 -16.74 -2.55 -7.43
CA HIS A 86 -17.00 -1.51 -8.42
C HIS A 86 -15.75 -0.69 -8.71
N VAL A 87 -15.03 -0.28 -7.66
CA VAL A 87 -13.77 0.47 -7.77
C VAL A 87 -12.70 -0.34 -8.50
N LEU A 88 -12.51 -1.61 -8.11
CA LEU A 88 -11.58 -2.52 -8.75
C LEU A 88 -11.92 -2.75 -10.24
N ARG A 89 -13.21 -2.81 -10.61
CA ARG A 89 -13.61 -2.89 -12.02
C ARG A 89 -13.24 -1.63 -12.80
N VAL A 90 -13.41 -0.44 -12.22
CA VAL A 90 -13.01 0.82 -12.88
C VAL A 90 -11.49 0.89 -13.04
N TYR A 91 -10.74 0.56 -11.99
CA TYR A 91 -9.28 0.46 -12.03
C TYR A 91 -8.80 -0.46 -13.16
N ARG A 92 -9.33 -1.70 -13.23
CA ARG A 92 -8.93 -2.69 -14.26
C ARG A 92 -9.27 -2.28 -15.69
N LYS A 93 -10.34 -1.49 -15.89
CA LYS A 93 -10.72 -0.99 -17.22
C LYS A 93 -9.85 0.17 -17.69
N ASN A 94 -9.08 0.79 -16.79
CA ASN A 94 -8.27 1.97 -17.07
C ASN A 94 -6.82 1.72 -16.61
N PRO A 95 -6.12 0.75 -17.23
CA PRO A 95 -4.73 0.49 -16.89
C PRO A 95 -3.89 1.74 -17.14
N HIS A 96 -2.92 2.00 -16.27
CA HIS A 96 -2.01 3.15 -16.32
C HIS A 96 -2.65 4.52 -16.08
N ALA A 97 -3.96 4.60 -15.86
CA ALA A 97 -4.59 5.86 -15.50
C ALA A 97 -4.10 6.34 -14.13
N PRO A 98 -3.83 7.65 -13.97
CA PRO A 98 -3.53 8.22 -12.65
C PRO A 98 -4.75 8.06 -11.73
N TRP A 99 -4.49 7.94 -10.43
CA TRP A 99 -5.56 7.77 -9.44
C TRP A 99 -6.52 8.95 -9.39
N ARG A 100 -6.06 10.16 -9.69
CA ARG A 100 -6.95 11.31 -9.83
C ARG A 100 -7.98 11.11 -10.95
N GLU A 101 -7.59 10.49 -12.05
CA GLU A 101 -8.52 10.18 -13.15
C GLU A 101 -9.48 9.05 -12.75
N ILE A 102 -8.99 8.01 -12.09
CA ILE A 102 -9.84 6.96 -11.51
C ILE A 102 -10.87 7.55 -10.55
N ALA A 103 -10.48 8.51 -9.70
CA ALA A 103 -11.38 9.19 -8.78
C ALA A 103 -12.51 9.92 -9.52
N LEU A 104 -12.17 10.66 -10.58
CA LEU A 104 -13.16 11.35 -11.41
C LEU A 104 -14.12 10.36 -12.09
N LEU A 105 -13.63 9.24 -12.62
CA LEU A 105 -14.45 8.20 -13.23
C LEU A 105 -15.42 7.54 -12.24
N LEU A 106 -15.05 7.50 -10.95
CA LEU A 106 -15.91 6.98 -9.88
C LEU A 106 -16.97 7.99 -9.43
N GLY A 107 -16.83 9.25 -9.81
CA GLY A 107 -17.66 10.36 -9.35
C GLY A 107 -17.21 10.95 -8.02
N ILE A 108 -15.95 10.76 -7.62
CA ILE A 108 -15.39 11.36 -6.41
C ILE A 108 -15.09 12.84 -6.69
N ASP A 109 -15.59 13.72 -5.81
CA ASP A 109 -15.24 15.13 -5.85
C ASP A 109 -13.79 15.34 -5.39
N VAL A 110 -12.89 15.53 -6.35
CA VAL A 110 -11.46 15.79 -6.12
C VAL A 110 -11.17 17.13 -5.44
N LYS A 111 -12.17 18.02 -5.30
CA LYS A 111 -12.09 19.27 -4.53
C LYS A 111 -12.62 19.13 -3.12
N SER A 112 -13.19 17.97 -2.76
CA SER A 112 -13.69 17.72 -1.42
C SER A 112 -12.54 17.68 -0.40
N ASN A 113 -12.83 18.12 0.83
CA ASN A 113 -11.87 18.03 1.94
C ASN A 113 -11.40 16.59 2.17
N ALA A 114 -12.27 15.59 1.95
CA ALA A 114 -11.94 14.18 2.12
C ALA A 114 -10.88 13.71 1.11
N TYR A 115 -11.03 14.09 -0.17
CA TYR A 115 -10.05 13.76 -1.20
C TYR A 115 -8.71 14.51 -0.99
N ILE A 116 -8.78 15.82 -0.68
CA ILE A 116 -7.59 16.62 -0.38
C ILE A 116 -6.82 16.05 0.81
N SER A 117 -7.52 15.71 1.91
CA SER A 117 -6.90 15.09 3.09
C SER A 117 -6.24 13.75 2.77
N LEU A 118 -6.85 12.94 1.90
CA LEU A 118 -6.27 11.69 1.43
C LEU A 118 -4.99 11.93 0.61
N GLY A 119 -4.89 13.04 -0.12
CA GLY A 119 -3.66 13.44 -0.81
C GLY A 119 -2.46 13.58 0.12
N HIS A 120 -2.69 14.05 1.36
CA HIS A 120 -1.62 14.29 2.33
C HIS A 120 -1.25 13.06 3.16
N GLN A 121 -2.20 12.18 3.48
CA GLN A 121 -1.94 11.05 4.38
C GLN A 121 -2.90 9.86 4.16
N HIS A 122 -2.41 8.67 4.51
CA HIS A 122 -3.25 7.48 4.71
C HIS A 122 -3.57 7.27 6.20
N ASP A 123 -4.61 6.49 6.48
CA ASP A 123 -5.03 6.17 7.86
C ASP A 123 -4.82 4.70 8.24
N LEU A 124 -4.09 3.95 7.42
CA LEU A 124 -3.74 2.56 7.69
C LEU A 124 -2.73 2.45 8.85
N ARG A 125 -3.20 2.03 10.02
CA ARG A 125 -2.37 1.90 11.24
C ARG A 125 -1.55 0.61 11.27
N ASP A 126 -0.45 0.63 12.01
CA ASP A 126 0.46 -0.51 12.26
C ASP A 126 0.09 -1.34 13.50
N GLU A 127 -1.21 -1.50 13.77
CA GLU A 127 -1.69 -2.15 15.00
C GLU A 127 -1.26 -3.63 15.10
N TYR A 128 -1.02 -4.32 13.98
CA TYR A 128 -0.53 -5.70 13.96
C TYR A 128 0.80 -5.90 14.71
N ARG A 129 1.69 -4.89 14.72
CA ARG A 129 2.99 -5.02 15.40
C ARG A 129 2.85 -5.03 16.93
N ASN A 130 1.76 -4.48 17.45
CA ASN A 130 1.49 -4.38 18.89
C ASN A 130 0.42 -5.37 19.39
N ASP A 131 -0.21 -6.15 18.49
CA ASP A 131 -1.21 -7.14 18.88
C ASP A 131 -0.52 -8.40 19.45
N ARG A 132 -0.69 -8.62 20.76
CA ARG A 132 -0.15 -9.81 21.46
C ARG A 132 -0.74 -11.13 20.94
N ARG A 133 -1.88 -11.10 20.25
CA ARG A 133 -2.52 -12.28 19.63
C ARG A 133 -1.90 -12.68 18.29
N ARG A 134 -0.81 -12.01 17.87
CA ARG A 134 -0.06 -12.29 16.64
C ARG A 134 0.28 -13.78 16.49
N TYR A 135 0.67 -14.45 17.57
CA TYR A 135 1.09 -15.86 17.55
C TYR A 135 -0.10 -16.82 17.53
N GLU A 136 -1.16 -16.52 18.29
CA GLU A 136 -2.31 -17.42 18.46
C GLU A 136 -3.14 -17.58 17.17
N ARG A 137 -3.20 -16.55 16.31
CA ARG A 137 -4.12 -16.54 15.16
C ARG A 137 -3.70 -17.47 14.01
N TYR A 138 -2.41 -17.82 13.89
CA TYR A 138 -1.92 -18.74 12.87
C TYR A 138 -1.96 -20.20 13.33
N GLU A 139 -1.89 -20.44 14.64
CA GLU A 139 -1.92 -21.81 15.20
C GLU A 139 -3.35 -22.36 15.29
N ASP A 140 -4.34 -21.50 15.54
CA ASP A 140 -5.72 -21.94 15.87
C ASP A 140 -6.65 -22.17 14.66
N ARG A 141 -6.13 -22.14 13.43
CA ARG A 141 -6.91 -22.48 12.23
C ARG A 141 -6.27 -23.54 11.34
N GLY A 142 -5.52 -24.50 11.89
CA GLY A 142 -5.05 -25.68 11.12
C GLY A 142 -4.24 -25.36 9.85
N VAL A 143 -3.82 -24.11 9.69
CA VAL A 143 -2.98 -23.61 8.60
C VAL A 143 -1.73 -23.11 9.29
N ILE A 144 -0.90 -24.07 9.70
CA ILE A 144 0.49 -23.81 10.03
C ILE A 144 1.12 -23.39 8.71
N ILE A 145 1.14 -22.08 8.42
CA ILE A 145 1.98 -21.58 7.33
C ILE A 145 3.40 -21.76 7.83
N LYS A 146 4.02 -22.89 7.49
CA LYS A 146 5.45 -23.05 7.71
C LYS A 146 6.12 -21.86 7.05
N ARG A 147 7.12 -21.28 7.71
CA ARG A 147 7.93 -20.17 7.19
C ARG A 147 8.56 -20.50 5.82
N GLU A 148 8.56 -21.78 5.46
CA GLU A 148 9.03 -22.39 4.21
C GLU A 148 7.97 -22.40 3.07
N GLU A 149 6.69 -22.19 3.38
CA GLU A 149 5.55 -22.12 2.41
C GLU A 149 5.19 -20.67 2.03
N ILE A 150 6.07 -19.72 2.36
CA ILE A 150 5.93 -18.32 1.93
C ILE A 150 6.19 -18.28 0.43
N TYR A 151 5.16 -18.00 -0.38
CA TYR A 151 5.37 -17.54 -1.75
C TYR A 151 6.10 -16.20 -1.68
N ILE A 152 7.41 -16.26 -1.82
CA ILE A 152 8.28 -15.11 -2.06
C ILE A 152 8.30 -14.93 -3.58
N PRO A 153 7.66 -13.89 -4.15
CA PRO A 153 7.78 -13.61 -5.57
C PRO A 153 9.27 -13.55 -5.96
N GLN A 154 9.66 -14.12 -7.11
CA GLN A 154 11.08 -14.19 -7.53
C GLN A 154 11.78 -12.81 -7.51
N THR A 155 11.03 -11.74 -7.75
CA THR A 155 11.48 -10.35 -7.65
C THR A 155 12.09 -10.01 -6.28
N TYR A 156 11.58 -10.60 -5.20
CA TYR A 156 12.08 -10.40 -3.84
C TYR A 156 13.40 -11.14 -3.60
N GLN A 157 13.58 -12.33 -4.17
CA GLN A 157 14.84 -13.08 -4.09
C GLN A 157 15.96 -12.33 -4.84
N GLU A 158 15.65 -11.68 -5.96
CA GLU A 158 16.61 -10.86 -6.71
C GLU A 158 17.00 -9.58 -5.96
N GLN A 159 16.04 -8.95 -5.26
CA GLN A 159 16.28 -7.73 -4.50
C GLN A 159 17.12 -7.99 -3.25
N GLN A 160 16.90 -9.11 -2.55
CA GLN A 160 17.73 -9.57 -1.41
C GLN A 160 19.16 -9.91 -1.83
N ARG A 161 19.37 -10.41 -3.06
CA ARG A 161 20.72 -10.60 -3.63
C ARG A 161 21.43 -9.29 -3.93
N ARG A 162 20.68 -8.23 -4.27
CA ARG A 162 21.22 -6.91 -4.63
C ARG A 162 21.57 -6.07 -3.38
N TYR A 163 20.86 -6.26 -2.27
CA TYR A 163 21.09 -5.57 -1.00
C TYR A 163 20.98 -6.55 0.18
N PRO A 164 22.07 -7.27 0.52
CA PRO A 164 22.05 -8.16 1.68
C PRO A 164 21.90 -7.31 2.96
N GLU A 165 20.81 -7.55 3.69
CA GLU A 165 20.47 -6.82 4.89
C GLU A 165 21.50 -7.08 6.01
N HIS A 166 22.04 -6.01 6.61
CA HIS A 166 22.95 -6.11 7.75
C HIS A 166 22.18 -6.63 8.97
N ARG A 167 22.63 -7.80 9.43
CA ARG A 167 22.16 -8.58 10.57
C ARG A 167 21.79 -7.73 11.81
N HIS A 168 20.50 -7.66 12.15
CA HIS A 168 19.99 -7.05 13.38
C HIS A 168 19.95 -8.09 14.53
N ASP A 169 21.13 -8.46 15.05
CA ASP A 169 21.28 -9.44 16.15
C ASP A 169 21.06 -8.86 17.56
N ARG A 170 20.32 -7.75 17.76
CA ARG A 170 20.38 -7.03 19.06
C ARG A 170 19.08 -6.80 19.84
N TYR A 171 17.96 -7.44 19.50
CA TYR A 171 16.69 -7.22 20.22
C TYR A 171 15.97 -8.50 20.67
N LEU A 172 16.71 -9.51 21.15
CA LEU A 172 16.14 -10.75 21.70
C LEU A 172 16.44 -10.99 23.19
N ASN A 173 17.07 -10.06 23.92
CA ASN A 173 17.55 -10.31 25.30
C ASN A 173 16.81 -9.55 26.42
N GLU A 174 15.65 -8.93 26.17
CA GLU A 174 14.94 -8.18 27.22
C GLU A 174 13.76 -8.92 27.87
N ASP A 175 13.16 -9.91 27.21
CA ASP A 175 12.01 -10.63 27.78
C ASP A 175 12.40 -11.76 28.76
N ASP A 176 13.61 -12.30 28.68
CA ASP A 176 14.06 -13.40 29.57
C ASP A 176 14.32 -12.96 31.03
N ARG A 177 14.38 -11.65 31.31
CA ARG A 177 14.68 -11.16 32.68
C ARG A 177 13.45 -11.01 33.59
N TYR A 178 12.24 -11.17 33.08
CA TYR A 178 11.03 -11.05 33.89
C TYR A 178 10.55 -12.37 34.51
N GLU A 179 10.97 -13.52 33.99
CA GLU A 179 10.58 -14.82 34.56
C GLU A 179 11.49 -15.26 35.72
N GLU A 180 12.77 -14.85 35.76
CA GLU A 180 13.70 -15.29 36.80
C GLU A 180 13.41 -14.68 38.19
N ARG A 181 12.60 -13.61 38.28
CA ARG A 181 12.25 -12.93 39.55
C ARG A 181 11.00 -13.44 40.24
N ARG A 182 10.21 -14.32 39.62
CA ARG A 182 9.02 -14.93 40.24
C ARG A 182 9.26 -16.35 40.78
N GLY A 183 10.47 -16.88 40.61
CA GLY A 183 10.83 -18.25 40.99
C GLY A 183 11.86 -18.37 42.13
N ARG A 184 11.96 -17.40 43.04
CA ARG A 184 12.78 -17.54 44.28
C ARG A 184 12.03 -17.04 45.50
#